data_AF-A0A8T5RZ79-F1
#
_entry.id   AF-A0A8T5RZ79-F1
#
_cell.length_a   1.000
_cell.length_b   1.000
_cell.length_c   1.000
_cell.angle_alpha   90.00
_cell.angle_beta   90.00
_cell.angle_gamma   90.00
#
_symmetry.space_group_name_H-M   'P 1'
#
loop_
_entity.id
_entity.type
_entity.pdbx_description
1 polymer ?
#
loop_
_entity_poly.entity_id
_entity_poly.type
_entity_poly.pdbx_seq_one_letter_code
_entity_poly.pdbx_strand_id
1 'polypeptide(L)'
;MAKKKKKAPELEIDIKQKFENVKVLVDTNRPKEAIAYIYLVYDDLINVKFKKPRMTHQTIREYAITCVNELEKGLKPESVYPFIKKIEDIIYGGVEPTTKELNFTIDLFSNLYNEITGKTVNFSL
;
A
#
# COMPACT_ATOMS: atom_id res chain seq x y z
N MET A 1 -18.98 -37.10 12.87
CA MET A 1 -17.62 -36.75 12.38
C MET A 1 -17.63 -35.32 11.86
N ALA A 2 -17.08 -34.36 12.61
CA ALA A 2 -17.05 -32.97 12.20
C ALA A 2 -15.96 -32.76 11.12
N LYS A 3 -16.36 -32.37 9.91
CA LYS A 3 -15.44 -32.01 8.82
C LYS A 3 -14.63 -30.79 9.26
N LYS A 4 -13.34 -30.96 9.57
CA LYS A 4 -12.36 -29.86 9.68
C LYS A 4 -12.34 -29.12 8.33
N LYS A 5 -12.95 -27.94 8.26
CA LYS A 5 -12.76 -27.01 7.14
C LYS A 5 -11.26 -26.71 7.07
N LYS A 6 -10.58 -27.18 6.01
CA LYS A 6 -9.22 -26.73 5.68
C LYS A 6 -9.28 -25.20 5.57
N LYS A 7 -8.54 -24.47 6.41
CA LYS A 7 -8.29 -23.04 6.19
C LYS A 7 -7.75 -22.91 4.77
N ALA A 8 -8.47 -22.18 3.91
CA ALA A 8 -7.96 -21.81 2.61
C ALA A 8 -6.58 -21.14 2.82
N PRO A 9 -5.59 -21.38 1.95
CA PRO A 9 -4.33 -20.66 2.04
C PRO A 9 -4.65 -19.17 2.04
N GLU A 10 -4.19 -18.44 3.06
CA GLU A 10 -4.28 -16.98 3.06
C GLU A 10 -3.58 -16.53 1.78
N LEU A 11 -4.32 -15.85 0.90
CA LEU A 11 -3.74 -15.21 -0.28
C LEU A 11 -2.66 -14.26 0.23
N GLU A 12 -1.40 -14.58 0.03
CA GLU A 12 -0.28 -13.77 0.48
C GLU A 12 0.18 -12.93 -0.70
N ILE A 13 0.33 -11.61 -0.49
CA ILE A 13 0.87 -10.73 -1.51
C ILE A 13 2.36 -11.01 -1.62
N ASP A 14 2.82 -11.35 -2.83
CA ASP A 14 4.26 -11.42 -3.12
C ASP A 14 4.85 -10.02 -3.18
N ILE A 15 5.19 -9.49 -2.00
CA ILE A 15 5.69 -8.14 -1.86
C ILE A 15 7.04 -7.95 -2.57
N LYS A 16 7.85 -9.00 -2.70
CA LYS A 16 9.14 -8.93 -3.40
C LYS A 16 8.90 -8.67 -4.88
N GLN A 17 8.03 -9.46 -5.52
CA GLN A 17 7.69 -9.26 -6.93
C GLN A 17 7.08 -7.89 -7.19
N LYS A 18 6.22 -7.39 -6.28
CA LYS A 18 5.64 -6.05 -6.40
C LYS A 18 6.72 -4.96 -6.37
N PHE A 19 7.75 -5.09 -5.53
CA PHE A 19 8.85 -4.12 -5.47
C PHE A 19 9.84 -4.23 -6.63
N GLU A 20 10.01 -5.41 -7.23
CA GLU A 20 10.71 -5.52 -8.51
C GLU A 20 10.02 -4.69 -9.60
N ASN A 21 8.68 -4.68 -9.64
CA ASN A 21 7.93 -3.84 -10.58
C ASN A 21 8.14 -2.35 -10.29
N VAL A 22 8.17 -1.95 -9.02
CA VAL A 22 8.50 -0.56 -8.63
C VAL A 22 9.90 -0.19 -9.15
N LYS A 23 10.89 -1.08 -8.98
CA LYS A 23 12.25 -0.87 -9.48
C LYS A 23 12.28 -0.71 -11.01
N VAL A 24 11.60 -1.57 -11.75
CA VAL A 24 11.51 -1.48 -13.21
C VAL A 24 10.89 -0.14 -13.65
N LEU A 25 9.85 0.34 -12.97
CA LEU A 25 9.25 1.64 -13.27
C LEU A 25 10.25 2.79 -13.05
N VAL A 26 11.08 2.69 -12.02
CA VAL A 26 12.09 3.71 -11.72
C VAL A 26 13.24 3.66 -12.73
N ASP A 27 13.75 2.47 -13.03
CA ASP A 27 14.83 2.23 -14.01
C ASP A 27 14.42 2.67 -15.43
N THR A 28 13.12 2.63 -15.73
CA THR A 28 12.53 3.10 -16.99
C THR A 28 12.06 4.57 -16.96
N ASN A 29 12.54 5.34 -15.97
CA ASN A 29 12.27 6.77 -15.81
C ASN A 29 10.78 7.13 -15.64
N ARG A 30 10.04 6.30 -14.89
CA ARG A 30 8.62 6.49 -14.55
C ARG A 30 8.38 6.51 -13.02
N PRO A 31 9.07 7.39 -12.27
CA PRO A 31 9.01 7.38 -10.81
C PRO A 31 7.63 7.75 -10.25
N LYS A 32 6.86 8.60 -10.96
CA LYS A 32 5.47 8.90 -10.62
C LYS A 32 4.57 7.67 -10.66
N GLU A 33 4.75 6.84 -11.68
CA GLU A 33 3.99 5.59 -11.82
C GLU A 33 4.43 4.55 -10.79
N ALA A 34 5.72 4.53 -10.43
CA ALA A 34 6.23 3.69 -9.35
C ALA A 34 5.52 4.00 -8.02
N ILE A 35 5.32 5.28 -7.72
CA ILE A 35 4.60 5.74 -6.52
C ILE A 35 3.10 5.41 -6.59
N ALA A 36 2.47 5.62 -7.73
CA ALA A 36 1.09 5.18 -7.94
C ALA A 36 0.93 3.66 -7.78
N TYR A 37 1.91 2.88 -8.23
CA TYR A 37 1.92 1.43 -8.07
C TYR A 37 2.03 1.01 -6.60
N ILE A 38 2.84 1.71 -5.79
CA ILE A 38 2.91 1.46 -4.33
C ILE A 38 1.53 1.63 -3.67
N TYR A 39 0.74 2.63 -4.09
CA TYR A 39 -0.65 2.76 -3.61
C TYR A 39 -1.53 1.55 -4.01
N LEU A 40 -1.39 1.04 -5.23
CA LEU A 40 -2.13 -0.16 -5.66
C LEU A 40 -1.75 -1.39 -4.82
N VAL A 41 -0.48 -1.52 -4.42
CA VAL A 41 -0.04 -2.58 -3.50
C VAL A 41 -0.70 -2.42 -2.13
N TYR A 42 -0.83 -1.19 -1.62
CA TYR A 42 -1.56 -0.90 -0.39
C TYR A 42 -3.05 -1.29 -0.51
N ASP A 43 -3.72 -0.93 -1.61
CA ASP A 43 -5.13 -1.29 -1.85
C ASP A 43 -5.33 -2.81 -1.91
N ASP A 44 -4.47 -3.52 -2.65
CA ASP A 44 -4.42 -4.98 -2.69
C ASP A 44 -4.25 -5.56 -1.28
N LEU A 45 -3.35 -4.99 -0.47
CA LEU A 45 -3.06 -5.44 0.90
C LEU A 45 -4.27 -5.32 1.81
N ILE A 46 -4.96 -4.18 1.78
CA ILE A 46 -6.17 -3.98 2.56
C ILE A 46 -7.26 -4.96 2.14
N ASN A 47 -7.48 -5.11 0.84
CA ASN A 47 -8.48 -6.04 0.32
C ASN A 47 -8.16 -7.50 0.70
N VAL A 48 -6.90 -7.92 0.58
CA VAL A 48 -6.48 -9.28 0.93
C VAL A 48 -6.67 -9.54 2.42
N LYS A 49 -6.21 -8.64 3.30
CA LYS A 49 -6.17 -8.83 4.75
C LYS A 49 -7.53 -8.62 5.42
N PHE A 50 -8.27 -7.60 4.98
CA PHE A 50 -9.50 -7.16 5.64
C PHE A 50 -10.77 -7.35 4.81
N LYS A 51 -10.65 -7.80 3.55
CA LYS A 51 -11.81 -7.98 2.63
C LYS A 51 -12.62 -6.69 2.42
N LYS A 52 -11.92 -5.56 2.40
CA LYS A 52 -12.46 -4.22 2.21
C LYS A 52 -11.85 -3.62 0.94
N PRO A 53 -12.34 -3.94 -0.27
CA PRO A 53 -11.84 -3.33 -1.50
C PRO A 53 -12.28 -1.87 -1.59
N ARG A 54 -11.47 -1.03 -2.26
CA ARG A 54 -11.88 0.33 -2.61
C ARG A 54 -13.05 0.32 -3.60
N MET A 55 -14.06 1.15 -3.36
CA MET A 55 -15.15 1.34 -4.32
C MET A 55 -14.72 2.24 -5.47
N THR A 56 -15.26 2.01 -6.67
CA THR A 56 -14.88 2.75 -7.89
C THR A 56 -15.10 4.25 -7.82
N HIS A 57 -16.09 4.69 -7.05
CA HIS A 57 -16.42 6.11 -6.85
C HIS A 57 -15.62 6.75 -5.70
N GLN A 58 -14.90 5.97 -4.89
CA GLN A 58 -14.12 6.50 -3.77
C GLN A 58 -12.79 7.05 -4.26
N THR A 59 -12.46 8.26 -3.80
CA THR A 59 -11.10 8.79 -3.87
C THR A 59 -10.16 7.98 -2.96
N ILE A 60 -8.85 8.11 -3.20
CA ILE A 60 -7.84 7.41 -2.38
C ILE A 60 -7.88 7.86 -0.91
N ARG A 61 -8.24 9.12 -0.66
CA ARG A 61 -8.41 9.70 0.68
C ARG A 61 -9.68 9.21 1.37
N GLU A 62 -10.82 9.21 0.69
CA GLU A 62 -12.06 8.68 1.27
C GLU A 62 -11.91 7.21 1.64
N TYR A 63 -11.30 6.42 0.75
CA TYR A 63 -11.00 5.03 1.03
C TYR A 63 -10.09 4.86 2.25
N ALA A 64 -9.05 5.68 2.39
CA ALA A 64 -8.17 5.64 3.54
C ALA A 64 -8.90 5.97 4.86
N ILE A 65 -9.79 6.97 4.85
CA ILE A 65 -10.63 7.33 6.00
C ILE A 65 -11.55 6.15 6.37
N THR A 66 -12.19 5.51 5.38
CA THR A 66 -13.00 4.30 5.59
C THR A 66 -12.16 3.19 6.21
N CYS A 67 -10.94 2.95 5.71
CA CYS A 67 -10.03 1.93 6.24
C CYS A 67 -9.70 2.20 7.71
N VAL A 68 -9.35 3.44 8.06
CA VAL A 68 -9.00 3.80 9.45
C VAL A 68 -10.20 3.68 10.39
N ASN A 69 -11.40 4.09 9.95
CA ASN A 69 -12.59 4.12 10.81
C ASN A 69 -13.26 2.75 10.97
N GLU A 70 -13.30 1.93 9.92
CA GLU A 70 -14.06 0.67 9.92
C GLU A 70 -13.22 -0.56 10.25
N LEU A 71 -11.90 -0.49 10.12
CA LEU A 71 -11.03 -1.60 10.46
C LEU A 71 -10.74 -1.56 11.96
N GLU A 72 -11.72 -2.03 12.75
CA GLU A 72 -11.85 -2.00 14.23
C GLU A 72 -10.58 -2.29 15.08
N LYS A 73 -9.44 -2.70 14.50
CA LYS A 73 -8.20 -3.02 15.25
C LYS A 73 -6.85 -2.62 14.63
N GLY A 74 -6.77 -2.07 13.41
CA GLY A 74 -5.57 -2.33 12.59
C GLY A 74 -4.72 -1.15 12.12
N LEU A 75 -5.31 0.02 11.88
CA LEU A 75 -4.62 1.08 11.14
C LEU A 75 -4.63 2.38 11.92
N LYS A 76 -3.43 2.88 12.20
CA LYS A 76 -3.27 4.16 12.87
C LYS A 76 -3.46 5.29 11.86
N PRO A 77 -4.32 6.28 12.15
CA PRO A 77 -4.43 7.50 11.35
C PRO A 77 -3.06 8.14 11.08
N GLU A 78 -2.18 8.12 12.07
CA GLU A 78 -0.84 8.69 12.04
C GLU A 78 0.10 7.98 11.06
N SER A 79 -0.20 6.72 10.69
CA SER A 79 0.55 5.97 9.68
C SER A 79 -0.08 6.10 8.30
N VAL A 80 -1.41 6.00 8.21
CA VAL A 80 -2.14 5.96 6.93
C VAL A 80 -2.18 7.34 6.27
N TYR A 81 -2.52 8.38 7.02
CA TYR A 81 -2.76 9.70 6.42
C TYR A 81 -1.50 10.35 5.84
N PRO A 82 -0.32 10.28 6.47
CA PRO A 82 0.90 10.78 5.83
C PRO A 82 1.25 10.06 4.53
N PHE A 83 1.07 8.74 4.49
CA PHE A 83 1.26 7.95 3.27
C PHE A 83 0.33 8.41 2.15
N ILE A 84 -0.99 8.45 2.42
CA ILE A 84 -1.99 8.83 1.41
C ILE A 84 -1.80 10.26 0.94
N LYS A 85 -1.50 11.20 1.86
CA LYS A 85 -1.18 12.57 1.49
C LYS A 85 0.03 12.63 0.56
N LYS A 86 1.09 11.86 0.85
CA LYS A 86 2.28 11.82 -0.02
C LYS A 86 1.96 11.29 -1.42
N ILE A 87 1.10 10.28 -1.52
CA ILE A 87 0.59 9.79 -2.80
C ILE A 87 -0.19 10.88 -3.54
N GLU A 88 -1.11 11.58 -2.87
CA GLU A 88 -1.91 12.66 -3.46
C GLU A 88 -1.04 13.81 -3.97
N ASP A 89 -0.09 14.27 -3.15
CA ASP A 89 0.82 15.37 -3.49
C ASP A 89 1.62 15.04 -4.76
N ILE A 90 1.96 13.78 -5.00
CA ILE A 90 2.74 13.37 -6.17
C ILE A 90 1.86 13.10 -7.39
N ILE A 91 0.74 12.38 -7.22
CA ILE A 91 -0.14 12.04 -8.33
C ILE A 91 -0.81 13.31 -8.89
N TYR A 92 -1.26 14.20 -8.01
CA TYR A 92 -2.03 15.39 -8.37
C TYR A 92 -1.23 16.69 -8.35
N GLY A 93 -0.07 16.75 -7.68
CA GLY A 93 0.72 17.98 -7.56
C GLY A 93 1.49 18.41 -8.81
N GLY A 94 1.46 17.63 -9.89
CA GLY A 94 1.98 18.04 -11.20
C GLY A 94 3.50 18.12 -11.32
N VAL A 95 4.25 17.69 -10.30
CA VAL A 95 5.73 17.67 -10.29
C VAL A 95 6.23 16.23 -10.39
N GLU A 96 7.32 16.02 -11.12
CA GLU A 96 8.01 14.73 -11.17
C GLU A 96 8.69 14.44 -9.83
N PRO A 97 8.43 13.28 -9.20
CA PRO A 97 8.99 12.97 -7.90
C PRO A 97 10.48 12.68 -7.98
N THR A 98 11.22 13.23 -7.02
CA THR A 98 12.65 12.94 -6.87
C THR A 98 12.89 11.57 -6.23
N THR A 99 14.10 11.01 -6.37
CA THR A 99 14.51 9.78 -5.66
C THR A 99 14.28 9.86 -4.16
N LYS A 100 14.46 11.04 -3.56
CA LYS A 100 14.19 11.27 -2.12
C LYS A 100 12.72 11.05 -1.78
N GLU A 101 11.81 11.52 -2.63
CA GLU A 101 10.37 11.39 -2.40
C GLU A 101 9.88 9.96 -2.62
N LEU A 102 10.48 9.26 -3.59
CA LEU A 102 10.25 7.85 -3.82
C LEU A 102 10.68 7.01 -2.60
N ASN A 103 11.92 7.19 -2.12
CA ASN A 103 12.42 6.48 -0.94
C ASN A 103 11.58 6.77 0.30
N PHE A 104 11.21 8.04 0.51
CA PHE A 104 10.32 8.41 1.61
C PHE A 104 8.93 7.76 1.51
N THR A 105 8.39 7.62 0.30
CA THR A 105 7.12 6.91 0.06
C THR A 105 7.25 5.43 0.38
N ILE A 106 8.38 4.80 0.02
CA ILE A 106 8.69 3.41 0.33
C ILE A 106 8.81 3.21 1.84
N ASP A 107 9.44 4.13 2.57
CA ASP A 107 9.54 4.06 4.03
C ASP A 107 8.17 4.12 4.70
N LEU A 108 7.31 5.07 4.27
CA LEU A 108 5.93 5.18 4.75
C LEU A 108 5.13 3.91 4.49
N PHE A 109 5.25 3.34 3.28
CA PHE A 109 4.59 2.09 2.94
C PHE A 109 5.14 0.91 3.74
N SER A 110 6.46 0.82 3.94
CA SER A 110 7.09 -0.29 4.68
C SER A 110 6.64 -0.31 6.14
N ASN A 111 6.50 0.87 6.75
CA ASN A 111 5.93 1.01 8.08
C ASN A 111 4.48 0.53 8.12
N LEU A 112 3.64 0.97 7.17
CA LEU A 112 2.25 0.53 7.07
C LEU A 112 2.12 -0.98 6.85
N TYR A 113 2.94 -1.54 5.95
CA TYR A 113 2.95 -2.96 5.68
C TYR A 113 3.28 -3.76 6.95
N ASN A 114 4.27 -3.32 7.71
CA ASN A 114 4.61 -3.93 9.00
C ASN A 114 3.46 -3.84 10.00
N GLU A 115 2.81 -2.67 10.14
CA GLU A 115 1.65 -2.53 11.04
C GLU A 115 0.48 -3.45 10.65
N ILE A 116 0.22 -3.62 9.35
CA ILE A 116 -0.89 -4.46 8.84
C ILE A 116 -0.60 -5.96 8.96
N THR A 117 0.65 -6.36 8.70
CA THR A 117 1.02 -7.77 8.51
C THR A 117 1.86 -8.36 9.65
N GLY A 118 2.48 -7.51 10.48
CA GLY A 118 3.51 -7.89 11.45
C GLY A 118 4.84 -8.32 10.83
N LYS A 119 5.03 -8.11 9.52
CA LYS A 119 6.25 -8.50 8.78
C LYS A 119 7.06 -7.27 8.42
N THR A 120 8.33 -7.26 8.80
CA THR A 120 9.26 -6.22 8.38
C THR A 120 9.72 -6.47 6.95
N VAL A 121 9.70 -5.43 6.14
CA VAL A 121 10.29 -5.45 4.80
C VAL A 121 11.09 -4.18 4.65
N ASN A 122 12.38 -4.34 4.34
CA ASN A 122 13.26 -3.23 4.05
C ASN A 122 13.53 -3.27 2.56
N PHE A 123 13.01 -2.28 1.85
CA PHE A 123 13.26 -2.08 0.43
C PHE A 123 14.16 -0.87 0.25
N SER A 124 15.22 -1.04 -0.53
CA SER A 124 16.06 0.06 -1.00
C SER A 124 16.12 0.00 -2.51
N LEU A 125 15.83 1.12 -3.17
CA LEU A 125 15.99 1.29 -4.62
C LEU A 125 17.36 1.88 -4.94
#